data_AF-A0A7V5UBC6-F1
#
_entry.id   AF-A0A7V5UBC6-F1
#
_cell.length_a   1.000
_cell.length_b   1.000
_cell.length_c   1.000
_cell.angle_alpha   90.00
_cell.angle_beta   90.00
_cell.angle_gamma   90.00
#
_symmetry.space_group_name_H-M   'P 1'
#
loop_
_entity.id
_entity.type
_entity.pdbx_description
1 polymer ?
#
loop_
_entity_poly.entity_id
_entity_poly.type
_entity_poly.pdbx_seq_one_letter_code
_entity_poly.pdbx_strand_id
1 'polypeptide(L)'
;MGPPGFPPGLAAGSPEEQKLRRLYRSLDEEGKRTLLAFAEFLAERRQEAAPADAPLPEPLDIPRPENESVPKAIRRLAETYPMIDRDRLFQQTSALMAQHVMQGRPAAEVIDELEVLFAETYRRMVEGEE
;
A
#
# COMPACT_ATOMS: atom_id res chain seq x y z
N MET A 1 31.24 0.35 -9.25
CA MET A 1 29.82 0.67 -8.99
C MET A 1 29.02 -0.58 -9.27
N GLY A 2 28.64 -1.33 -8.23
CA GLY A 2 27.70 -2.44 -8.37
C GLY A 2 26.27 -1.93 -8.55
N PRO A 3 25.36 -2.69 -9.16
CA PRO A 3 23.96 -2.27 -9.28
C PRO A 3 23.36 -2.10 -7.87
N PRO A 4 22.48 -1.10 -7.65
CA PRO A 4 21.78 -0.99 -6.38
C PRO A 4 20.83 -2.18 -6.26
N GLY A 5 21.16 -3.11 -5.37
CA GLY A 5 20.26 -4.19 -4.99
C GLY A 5 19.02 -3.60 -4.32
N PHE A 6 17.85 -3.86 -4.91
CA PHE A 6 16.58 -3.68 -4.22
C PHE A 6 16.65 -4.47 -2.89
N PRO A 7 16.32 -3.85 -1.74
CA PRO A 7 16.32 -4.57 -0.48
C PRO A 7 15.26 -5.70 -0.52
N PRO A 8 15.61 -6.93 -0.14
CA PRO A 8 14.66 -8.04 -0.05
C PRO A 8 13.78 -7.79 1.17
N GLY A 9 12.63 -7.17 0.97
CA GLY A 9 11.69 -6.85 2.05
C GLY A 9 10.47 -6.05 1.63
N LEU A 10 10.49 -5.46 0.43
CA LEU A 10 9.33 -4.73 -0.13
C LEU A 10 8.39 -5.60 -0.99
N ALA A 11 8.78 -6.84 -1.29
CA ALA A 11 8.04 -7.71 -2.22
C ALA A 11 7.39 -8.94 -1.55
N ALA A 12 7.62 -9.16 -0.26
CA ALA A 12 7.10 -10.31 0.44
C ALA A 12 5.91 -9.85 1.29
N GLY A 13 4.70 -10.19 0.87
CA GLY A 13 3.50 -10.08 1.68
C GLY A 13 3.65 -10.75 3.05
N SER A 14 2.65 -10.64 3.94
CA SER A 14 2.73 -11.27 5.26
C SER A 14 3.03 -12.79 5.16
N PRO A 15 3.55 -13.44 6.22
CA PRO A 15 3.76 -14.90 6.21
C PRO A 15 2.51 -15.69 5.77
N GLU A 16 1.33 -15.21 6.15
CA GLU A 16 0.02 -15.73 5.75
C GLU A 16 -0.24 -15.53 4.25
N GLU A 17 0.07 -14.36 3.72
CA GLU A 17 -0.07 -14.05 2.30
C GLU A 17 0.89 -14.89 1.44
N GLN A 18 2.13 -15.08 1.90
CA GLN A 18 3.10 -15.96 1.26
C GLN A 18 2.62 -17.42 1.25
N LYS A 19 2.01 -17.87 2.34
CA LYS A 19 1.41 -19.21 2.45
C LYS A 19 0.24 -19.36 1.48
N LEU A 20 -0.66 -18.38 1.40
CA LEU A 20 -1.79 -18.38 0.46
C LEU A 20 -1.31 -18.46 -0.99
N ARG A 21 -0.32 -17.64 -1.37
CA ARG A 21 0.28 -17.65 -2.72
C ARG A 21 0.90 -19.01 -3.05
N ARG A 22 1.52 -19.68 -2.07
CA ARG A 22 2.07 -21.03 -2.26
C ARG A 22 0.97 -22.06 -2.48
N LEU A 23 -0.08 -22.03 -1.67
CA LEU A 23 -1.22 -22.94 -1.79
C LEU A 23 -1.93 -22.76 -3.13
N TYR A 24 -2.24 -21.51 -3.52
CA TYR A 24 -2.88 -21.19 -4.80
C TYR A 24 -2.11 -21.76 -6.00
N ARG A 25 -0.77 -21.67 -6.00
CA ARG A 25 0.07 -22.24 -7.07
C ARG A 25 0.03 -23.77 -7.14
N SER A 26 -0.27 -24.45 -6.04
CA SER A 26 -0.37 -25.92 -5.99
C SER A 26 -1.77 -26.46 -6.33
N LEU A 27 -2.78 -25.60 -6.42
CA LEU A 27 -4.15 -26.01 -6.78
C LEU A 27 -4.27 -26.28 -8.28
N ASP A 28 -5.23 -27.13 -8.63
CA ASP A 28 -5.73 -27.28 -9.99
C ASP A 28 -6.64 -26.10 -10.38
N GLU A 29 -7.07 -26.07 -11.64
CA GLU A 29 -7.87 -24.95 -12.16
C GLU A 29 -9.23 -24.82 -11.47
N GLU A 30 -9.85 -25.93 -11.08
CA GLU A 30 -11.09 -25.91 -10.31
C GLU A 30 -10.86 -25.32 -8.91
N GLY A 31 -9.84 -25.80 -8.19
CA GLY A 31 -9.49 -25.29 -6.86
C GLY A 31 -9.14 -23.80 -6.87
N LYS A 32 -8.43 -23.31 -7.89
CA LYS A 32 -8.15 -21.87 -8.05
C LYS A 32 -9.42 -21.05 -8.23
N ARG A 33 -10.35 -21.51 -9.08
CA ARG A 33 -11.63 -20.83 -9.33
C ARG A 33 -12.47 -20.77 -8.05
N THR A 34 -12.54 -21.87 -7.31
CA THR A 34 -13.27 -21.91 -6.03
C THR A 34 -12.66 -20.97 -5.00
N LEU A 35 -11.33 -20.94 -4.89
CA LEU A 35 -10.65 -20.04 -3.96
C LEU A 35 -10.87 -18.56 -4.29
N LEU A 36 -10.84 -18.20 -5.59
CA LEU A 36 -11.16 -16.84 -6.03
C LEU A 36 -12.62 -16.48 -5.72
N ALA A 37 -13.58 -17.33 -6.09
CA ALA A 37 -15.00 -17.11 -5.81
C ALA A 37 -15.28 -16.93 -4.32
N PHE A 38 -14.58 -17.67 -3.45
CA PHE A 38 -14.71 -17.52 -2.01
C PHE A 38 -14.07 -16.22 -1.49
N ALA A 39 -12.92 -15.80 -2.06
CA ALA A 39 -12.30 -14.53 -1.72
C ALA A 39 -13.18 -13.34 -2.13
N GLU A 40 -13.81 -13.41 -3.32
CA GLU A 40 -14.80 -12.45 -3.81
C GLU A 40 -16.00 -12.38 -2.87
N PHE A 41 -16.60 -13.53 -2.54
CA PHE A 41 -17.71 -13.61 -1.58
C PHE A 41 -17.36 -12.98 -0.22
N LEU A 42 -16.16 -13.22 0.31
CA LEU A 42 -15.72 -12.61 1.58
C LEU A 42 -15.54 -11.09 1.46
N ALA A 43 -15.09 -10.59 0.32
CA ALA A 43 -14.94 -9.16 0.05
C ALA A 43 -16.31 -8.47 -0.05
N GLU A 44 -17.24 -9.06 -0.81
CA GLU A 44 -18.62 -8.60 -0.93
C GLU A 44 -19.33 -8.62 0.43
N ARG A 45 -19.21 -9.72 1.19
CA ARG A 45 -19.82 -9.82 2.52
C ARG A 45 -19.25 -8.78 3.49
N ARG A 46 -18.00 -8.34 3.32
CA ARG A 46 -17.44 -7.23 4.11
C ARG A 46 -18.07 -5.90 3.71
N GLN A 47 -18.36 -5.68 2.42
CA GLN A 47 -19.08 -4.50 1.95
C GLN A 47 -20.54 -4.49 2.45
N GLU A 48 -21.19 -5.65 2.49
CA GLU A 48 -22.57 -5.80 2.98
C GLU A 48 -22.69 -5.75 4.51
N ALA A 49 -21.70 -6.28 5.24
CA ALA A 49 -21.69 -6.32 6.71
C ALA A 49 -20.99 -5.11 7.34
N ALA A 50 -20.19 -4.35 6.58
CA ALA A 50 -19.86 -3.01 6.98
C ALA A 50 -21.18 -2.22 6.97
N PRO A 51 -21.59 -1.61 8.09
CA PRO A 51 -22.53 -0.51 7.99
C PRO A 51 -22.01 0.41 6.88
N ALA A 52 -22.86 0.82 5.93
CA ALA A 52 -22.50 1.86 4.97
C ALA A 52 -21.99 3.15 5.66
N ASP A 53 -22.22 3.26 6.98
CA ASP A 53 -21.77 4.31 7.90
C ASP A 53 -20.64 3.91 8.86
N ALA A 54 -19.96 2.76 8.70
CA ALA A 54 -18.77 2.50 9.52
C ALA A 54 -17.66 3.45 9.06
N PRO A 55 -17.20 4.38 9.92
CA PRO A 55 -16.18 5.34 9.51
C PRO A 55 -14.94 4.58 9.08
N LEU A 56 -14.37 4.99 7.94
CA LEU A 56 -13.03 4.52 7.57
C LEU A 56 -12.09 4.73 8.75
N PRO A 57 -11.17 3.79 9.04
CA PRO A 57 -10.23 3.95 10.14
C PRO A 57 -9.50 5.28 9.97
N GLU A 58 -9.49 6.11 11.00
CA GLU A 58 -8.76 7.38 10.95
C GLU A 58 -7.26 7.11 10.78
N PRO A 59 -6.52 7.99 10.09
CA PRO A 59 -5.07 7.88 9.99
C PRO A 59 -4.42 7.90 11.37
N LEU A 60 -3.41 7.06 11.58
CA LEU A 60 -2.68 7.01 12.84
C LEU A 60 -1.76 8.24 12.96
N ASP A 61 -1.75 8.89 14.12
CA ASP A 61 -0.90 10.05 14.40
C ASP A 61 0.57 9.62 14.61
N ILE A 62 1.28 9.39 13.50
CA ILE A 62 2.70 9.03 13.48
C ILE A 62 3.51 10.26 13.03
N PRO A 63 4.23 10.92 13.95
CA PRO A 63 4.92 12.17 13.65
C PRO A 63 6.09 11.96 12.69
N ARG A 64 6.34 12.97 11.86
CA ARG A 64 7.49 13.02 10.94
C ARG A 64 8.81 13.18 11.72
N PRO A 65 9.80 12.31 11.49
CA PRO A 65 11.16 12.49 12.02
C PRO A 65 11.91 13.66 11.36
N GLU A 66 12.77 14.37 12.12
CA GLU A 66 13.53 15.53 11.62
C GLU A 66 14.46 15.23 10.44
N ASN A 67 15.10 14.05 10.45
CA ASN A 67 16.01 13.59 9.38
C ASN A 67 15.44 12.36 8.67
N GLU A 68 14.24 12.52 8.11
CA GLU A 68 13.55 11.46 7.38
C GLU A 68 14.07 11.31 5.94
N SER A 69 14.33 10.07 5.54
CA SER A 69 14.64 9.71 4.15
C SER A 69 13.38 9.27 3.42
N VAL A 70 13.29 9.48 2.10
CA VAL A 70 12.13 9.07 1.28
C VAL A 70 11.64 7.63 1.54
N PRO A 71 12.51 6.60 1.62
CA PRO A 71 12.04 5.22 1.90
C PRO A 71 11.47 5.02 3.31
N LYS A 72 11.91 5.84 4.29
CA LYS A 72 11.36 5.84 5.66
C LYS A 72 10.01 6.54 5.69
N ALA A 73 9.86 7.64 4.95
CA ALA A 73 8.56 8.31 4.79
C ALA A 73 7.51 7.40 4.17
N ILE A 74 7.84 6.65 3.11
CA ILE A 74 6.90 5.68 2.51
C ILE A 74 6.45 4.64 3.54
N ARG A 75 7.35 4.17 4.42
CA ARG A 75 7.00 3.22 5.50
C ARG A 75 6.11 3.87 6.55
N ARG A 76 6.50 5.03 7.05
CA ARG A 76 5.71 5.80 8.03
C ARG A 76 4.31 6.08 7.48
N LEU A 77 4.19 6.55 6.25
CA LEU A 77 2.90 6.86 5.63
C LEU A 77 2.05 5.61 5.40
N ALA A 78 2.66 4.47 5.04
CA ALA A 78 1.93 3.20 4.99
C ALA A 78 1.42 2.74 6.37
N GLU A 79 2.13 3.08 7.45
CA GLU A 79 1.68 2.83 8.83
C GLU A 79 0.61 3.84 9.26
N THR A 80 0.73 5.11 8.86
CA THR A 80 -0.26 6.18 9.10
C THR A 80 -1.58 5.85 8.40
N TYR A 81 -1.54 5.28 7.20
CA TYR A 81 -2.72 4.98 6.38
C TYR A 81 -2.87 3.47 6.10
N PRO A 82 -3.16 2.63 7.11
CA PRO A 82 -3.22 1.18 6.94
C PRO A 82 -4.39 0.71 6.05
N MET A 83 -5.39 1.57 5.84
CA MET A 83 -6.54 1.35 4.96
C MET A 83 -6.24 1.56 3.47
N ILE A 84 -5.13 2.23 3.12
CA ILE A 84 -4.78 2.46 1.72
C ILE A 84 -4.01 1.25 1.18
N ASP A 85 -4.50 0.70 0.06
CA ASP A 85 -3.78 -0.34 -0.66
C ASP A 85 -2.45 0.22 -1.22
N ARG A 86 -1.36 -0.41 -0.80
CA ARG A 86 0.00 -0.02 -1.18
C ARG A 86 0.25 -0.20 -2.67
N ASP A 87 -0.46 -1.14 -3.32
CA ASP A 87 -0.33 -1.38 -4.76
C ASP A 87 -0.94 -0.23 -5.58
N ARG A 88 -1.99 0.43 -5.06
CA ARG A 88 -2.55 1.64 -5.68
C ARG A 88 -1.54 2.79 -5.71
N LEU A 89 -0.72 2.91 -4.68
CA LEU A 89 0.29 3.98 -4.56
C LEU A 89 1.64 3.61 -5.19
N PHE A 90 1.86 2.35 -5.57
CA PHE A 90 3.16 1.87 -6.05
C PHE A 90 3.66 2.60 -7.29
N GLN A 91 2.78 2.90 -8.26
CA GLN A 91 3.16 3.60 -9.49
C GLN A 91 3.61 5.04 -9.21
N GLN A 92 2.86 5.75 -8.36
CA GLN A 92 3.10 7.16 -8.04
C GLN A 92 4.32 7.33 -7.13
N THR A 93 4.45 6.47 -6.11
CA THR A 93 5.64 6.42 -5.23
C THR A 93 6.92 6.07 -6.00
N SER A 94 6.84 5.16 -6.98
CA SER A 94 7.98 4.82 -7.85
C SER A 94 8.41 5.99 -8.73
N ALA A 95 7.46 6.77 -9.27
CA ALA A 95 7.76 7.97 -10.05
C ALA A 95 8.46 9.04 -9.20
N LEU A 96 7.97 9.29 -7.98
CA LEU A 96 8.58 10.23 -7.03
C LEU A 96 10.00 9.81 -6.62
N MET A 97 10.21 8.51 -6.37
CA MET A 97 11.56 7.97 -6.12
C MET A 97 12.50 8.12 -7.32
N ALA A 98 12.02 7.87 -8.54
CA ALA A 98 12.82 8.05 -9.75
C ALA A 98 13.26 9.51 -9.92
N GLN A 99 12.37 10.47 -9.66
CA GLN A 99 12.72 11.89 -9.67
C GLN A 99 13.74 12.25 -8.59
N HIS A 100 13.59 11.74 -7.36
CA HIS A 100 14.56 11.93 -6.29
C HIS A 100 15.97 11.47 -6.70
N VAL A 101 16.08 10.26 -7.25
CA VAL A 101 17.37 9.65 -7.59
C VAL A 101 17.97 10.22 -8.88
N MET A 102 17.15 10.46 -9.90
CA MET A 102 17.63 10.90 -11.22
C MET A 102 17.83 12.40 -11.32
N GLN A 103 16.98 13.19 -10.66
CA GLN A 103 17.01 14.66 -10.74
C GLN A 103 17.65 15.30 -9.49
N GLY A 104 18.02 14.50 -8.49
CA GLY A 104 18.68 14.97 -7.28
C GLY A 104 17.77 15.83 -6.40
N ARG A 105 16.45 15.63 -6.48
CA ARG A 105 15.47 16.42 -5.72
C ARG A 105 15.70 16.25 -4.21
N PRO A 106 15.58 17.29 -3.38
CA PRO A 106 15.70 17.17 -1.93
C PRO A 106 14.71 16.16 -1.35
N ALA A 107 15.16 15.36 -0.38
CA ALA A 107 14.29 14.37 0.28
C ALA A 107 13.06 15.03 0.93
N ALA A 108 13.22 16.23 1.50
CA ALA A 108 12.13 16.95 2.14
C ALA A 108 10.96 17.22 1.18
N GLU A 109 11.23 17.75 -0.02
CA GLU A 109 10.20 18.04 -1.02
C GLU A 109 9.47 16.78 -1.48
N VAL A 110 10.21 15.68 -1.67
CA VAL A 110 9.62 14.40 -2.09
C VAL A 110 8.74 13.82 -0.98
N ILE A 111 9.12 14.00 0.28
CA ILE A 111 8.32 13.58 1.43
C ILE A 111 7.04 14.40 1.54
N ASP A 112 7.11 15.72 1.30
CA ASP A 112 5.93 16.59 1.31
C ASP A 112 4.92 16.16 0.23
N GLU A 113 5.40 15.81 -0.97
CA GLU A 113 4.54 15.29 -2.05
C GLU A 113 3.93 13.93 -1.71
N LEU A 114 4.68 13.06 -1.04
CA LEU A 114 4.16 11.78 -0.54
C LEU A 114 3.06 12.01 0.51
N GLU A 115 3.24 12.95 1.44
CA GLU A 115 2.25 13.29 2.46
C GLU A 115 0.94 13.78 1.81
N VAL A 116 1.03 14.66 0.81
CA VAL A 116 -0.14 15.12 0.03
C VAL A 116 -0.81 13.95 -0.66
N LEU A 117 -0.05 13.08 -1.33
CA LEU A 117 -0.59 11.96 -2.08
C LEU A 117 -1.40 10.99 -1.18
N PHE A 118 -0.84 10.63 -0.02
CA PHE A 118 -1.52 9.77 0.94
C PHE A 118 -2.77 10.44 1.52
N ALA A 119 -2.70 11.73 1.86
CA ALA A 119 -3.84 12.48 2.37
C ALA A 119 -4.97 12.63 1.34
N GLU A 120 -4.65 12.88 0.07
CA GLU A 120 -5.63 12.96 -1.02
C GLU A 120 -6.28 11.60 -1.31
N THR A 121 -5.48 10.53 -1.30
CA THR A 121 -5.99 9.17 -1.48
C THR A 121 -6.96 8.79 -0.37
N TYR A 122 -6.61 9.09 0.88
CA TYR A 122 -7.54 8.91 2.01
C TYR A 122 -8.81 9.74 1.84
N ARG A 123 -8.68 11.02 1.48
CA ARG A 123 -9.82 11.91 1.28
C ARG A 123 -10.80 11.37 0.23
N ARG A 124 -10.29 10.91 -0.91
CA ARG A 124 -11.11 10.29 -1.97
C ARG A 124 -11.85 9.04 -1.49
N MET A 125 -11.19 8.21 -0.67
CA MET A 125 -11.84 7.04 -0.06
C MET A 125 -12.97 7.44 0.90
N VAL A 126 -12.79 8.51 1.67
CA VAL A 126 -13.82 9.06 2.58
C VAL A 126 -14.97 9.72 1.81
N GLU A 127 -14.67 10.41 0.71
CA GLU A 127 -15.65 11.11 -0.14
C GLU A 127 -16.42 10.16 -1.07
N GLY A 128 -16.02 8.88 -1.17
CA GLY A 128 -16.70 7.85 -1.97
C GLY A 128 -16.41 7.94 -3.47
N GLU A 129 -15.32 8.60 -3.88
CA GLU A 129 -14.87 8.65 -5.26
C GLU A 129 -13.88 7.50 -5.54
N GLU A 130 -14.40 6.34 -5.98
CA GLU A 130 -13.59 5.22 -6.50
C GLU A 130 -13.25 5.34 -7.99
#